data_AF-A0A9X7T405-F1
#
_entry.id   AF-A0A9X7T405-F1
#
_cell.length_a   1.000
_cell.length_b   1.000
_cell.length_c   1.000
_cell.angle_alpha   90.00
_cell.angle_beta   90.00
_cell.angle_gamma   90.00
#
_symmetry.space_group_name_H-M   'P 1'
#
loop_
_entity.id
_entity.type
_entity.pdbx_description
1 polymer ?
#
loop_
_entity_poly.entity_id
_entity_poly.type
_entity_poly.pdbx_seq_one_letter_code
_entity_poly.pdbx_strand_id
1 'polypeptide(L)'
;MEYTCLTCQQVFASEKGLCPHLQQFFTSAEGQKIWRIRLLHRYAYEFYSDSQMQELVREQPLMVSEVLCVEQFDTRTYTGLNALGQRVSILE
;
A
#
# COMPACT_ATOMS: atom_id res chain seq x y z
N MET A 1 -9.55 2.10 8.37
CA MET A 1 -9.31 2.63 7.01
C MET A 1 -9.93 1.69 5.98
N GLU A 2 -10.22 2.16 4.76
CA GLU A 2 -10.69 1.32 3.64
C GLU A 2 -9.61 1.14 2.58
N TYR A 3 -9.53 -0.06 2.00
CA TYR A 3 -8.51 -0.47 1.04
C TYR A 3 -9.14 -1.05 -0.21
N THR A 4 -8.69 -0.63 -1.39
CA THR A 4 -9.07 -1.24 -2.66
C THR A 4 -8.03 -2.28 -3.06
N CYS A 5 -8.47 -3.50 -3.32
CA CYS A 5 -7.64 -4.48 -4.01
C CYS A 5 -7.73 -4.24 -5.53
N LEU A 6 -6.60 -3.94 -6.17
CA LEU A 6 -6.56 -3.68 -7.62
C LEU A 6 -6.87 -4.93 -8.46
N THR A 7 -6.68 -6.13 -7.91
CA THR A 7 -6.97 -7.40 -8.61
C THR A 7 -8.45 -7.76 -8.60
N CYS A 8 -9.14 -7.68 -7.45
CA CYS A 8 -10.56 -8.01 -7.37
C CYS A 8 -11.50 -6.80 -7.41
N GLN A 9 -10.97 -5.58 -7.42
CA GLN A 9 -11.70 -4.30 -7.44
C GLN A 9 -12.69 -4.11 -6.27
N GLN A 10 -12.51 -4.87 -5.20
CA GLN A 10 -13.33 -4.77 -4.00
C GLN A 10 -12.68 -3.85 -2.96
N VAL A 11 -13.52 -3.20 -2.16
CA VAL A 11 -13.13 -2.34 -1.04
C VAL A 11 -13.27 -3.12 0.27
N PHE A 12 -12.22 -3.10 1.09
CA PHE A 12 -12.13 -3.81 2.36
C PHE A 12 -11.86 -2.84 3.50
N ALA A 13 -12.55 -2.99 4.61
CA ALA A 13 -12.20 -2.28 5.84
C ALA A 13 -11.08 -3.02 6.57
N SER A 14 -10.13 -2.29 7.17
CA SER A 14 -9.03 -2.83 7.98
C SER A 14 -9.48 -3.87 9.02
N GLU A 15 -10.67 -3.70 9.58
CA GLU A 15 -11.24 -4.55 10.64
C GLU A 15 -11.82 -5.88 10.12
N LYS A 16 -12.12 -5.98 8.83
CA LYS A 16 -12.80 -7.15 8.23
C LYS A 16 -11.85 -8.14 7.55
N GLY A 17 -10.55 -7.91 7.67
CA GLY A 17 -9.52 -8.73 7.02
C GLY A 17 -9.31 -8.38 5.55
N LEU A 18 -8.14 -8.76 5.04
CA LEU A 18 -7.71 -8.54 3.67
C LEU A 18 -8.12 -9.73 2.78
N CYS A 19 -8.41 -9.46 1.50
CA CYS A 19 -8.66 -10.54 0.54
C CYS A 19 -7.36 -11.32 0.22
N PRO A 20 -7.48 -12.55 -0.33
CA PRO A 20 -6.31 -13.37 -0.67
C PRO A 20 -5.30 -12.68 -1.59
N HIS A 21 -5.75 -11.83 -2.51
CA HIS A 21 -4.86 -11.08 -3.40
C HIS A 21 -4.00 -10.06 -2.67
N LEU A 22 -4.59 -9.32 -1.71
CA LEU A 22 -3.84 -8.37 -0.89
C LEU A 22 -2.88 -9.10 0.06
N GLN A 23 -3.31 -10.22 0.65
CA GLN A 23 -2.44 -11.06 1.46
C GLN A 23 -1.25 -11.58 0.65
N GLN A 24 -1.49 -12.05 -0.58
CA GLN A 24 -0.44 -12.51 -1.49
C GLN A 24 0.50 -11.37 -1.88
N PHE A 25 -0.03 -10.18 -2.17
CA PHE A 25 0.76 -8.99 -2.44
C PHE A 25 1.71 -8.69 -1.26
N PHE A 26 1.20 -8.63 -0.03
CA PHE A 26 2.03 -8.35 1.14
C PHE A 26 3.07 -9.45 1.38
N THR A 27 2.70 -10.72 1.17
CA THR A 27 3.63 -11.84 1.28
C THR A 27 4.78 -11.71 0.28
N SER A 28 4.49 -11.29 -0.96
CA SER A 28 5.54 -11.07 -1.97
C SER A 28 6.42 -9.84 -1.71
N ALA A 29 5.97 -8.95 -0.81
CA ALA A 29 6.63 -7.68 -0.51
C ALA A 29 7.54 -7.75 0.73
N GLU A 30 7.76 -8.93 1.31
CA GLU A 30 8.66 -9.11 2.46
C GLU A 30 10.04 -8.52 2.20
N GLY A 31 10.49 -7.65 3.10
CA GLY A 31 11.74 -6.89 3.03
C GLY A 31 11.76 -5.79 1.97
N GLN A 32 10.72 -5.66 1.14
CA GLN A 32 10.67 -4.72 0.03
C GLN A 32 10.08 -3.36 0.45
N LYS A 33 10.16 -2.41 -0.48
CA LYS A 33 9.51 -1.12 -0.37
C LYS A 33 8.11 -1.19 -0.96
N ILE A 34 7.15 -0.71 -0.19
CA ILE A 34 5.75 -0.65 -0.55
C ILE A 34 5.18 0.75 -0.32
N TRP A 35 4.15 1.06 -1.08
CA TRP A 35 3.46 2.34 -1.05
C TRP A 35 2.00 2.11 -0.72
N ARG A 36 1.46 2.89 0.23
CA ARG A 36 0.04 3.06 0.43
C ARG A 36 -0.35 4.45 -0.04
N ILE A 37 -1.28 4.53 -0.98
CA ILE A 37 -1.67 5.78 -1.61
C ILE A 37 -3.18 5.96 -1.55
N ARG A 38 -3.63 7.17 -1.25
CA ARG A 38 -4.99 7.61 -1.53
C ARG A 38 -4.95 8.65 -2.63
N LEU A 39 -5.58 8.34 -3.77
CA LEU A 39 -5.73 9.29 -4.87
C LEU A 39 -6.75 10.38 -4.49
N LEU A 40 -6.56 11.60 -4.99
CA LEU A 40 -7.37 12.78 -4.62
C LEU A 40 -8.89 12.56 -4.82
N HIS A 41 -9.27 11.74 -5.80
CA HIS A 41 -10.67 11.46 -6.15
C HIS A 41 -11.14 10.07 -5.71
N ARG A 42 -10.37 9.36 -4.88
CA ARG A 42 -10.71 8.03 -4.36
C ARG A 42 -10.74 8.04 -2.83
N TYR A 43 -11.73 7.36 -2.25
CA TYR A 43 -11.89 7.29 -0.81
C TYR A 43 -11.00 6.20 -0.17
N ALA A 44 -10.86 5.05 -0.83
CA ALA A 44 -10.08 3.93 -0.33
C ALA A 44 -8.59 4.08 -0.70
N TYR A 45 -7.72 3.56 0.17
CA TYR A 45 -6.29 3.47 -0.11
C TYR A 45 -5.98 2.29 -1.03
N GLU A 46 -4.90 2.41 -1.78
CA GLU A 46 -4.38 1.40 -2.68
C GLU A 46 -2.94 1.08 -2.30
N PHE A 47 -2.52 -0.16 -2.57
CA PHE A 47 -1.16 -0.61 -2.31
C PHE A 47 -0.41 -0.86 -3.62
N TYR A 48 0.84 -0.42 -3.66
CA TYR A 48 1.71 -0.55 -4.82
C TYR A 48 3.10 -1.02 -4.38
N SER A 49 3.69 -1.93 -5.15
CA SER A 49 5.13 -2.19 -5.06
C SER A 49 5.91 -0.97 -5.56
N ASP A 50 7.20 -0.88 -5.23
CA ASP A 50 8.03 0.19 -5.77
C ASP A 50 8.11 0.17 -7.31
N SER A 51 8.12 -1.01 -7.95
CA SER A 51 8.10 -1.12 -9.41
C SER A 51 6.81 -0.59 -10.03
N GLN A 52 5.64 -0.99 -9.49
CA GLN A 52 4.34 -0.49 -9.95
C GLN A 52 4.24 1.03 -9.77
N MET A 53 4.79 1.54 -8.67
CA MET A 53 4.81 2.97 -8.39
C MET A 53 5.63 3.74 -9.44
N GLN A 54 6.81 3.23 -9.77
CA GLN A 54 7.69 3.82 -10.78
C GLN A 54 7.06 3.81 -12.18
N GLU A 55 6.32 2.76 -12.53
CA GLU A 55 5.56 2.68 -13.78
C GLU A 55 4.45 3.74 -13.82
N LEU A 56 3.64 3.83 -12.76
CA LEU A 56 2.53 4.78 -12.69
C LEU A 56 2.97 6.24 -12.84
N VAL A 57 4.03 6.66 -12.14
CA VAL A 57 4.52 8.04 -12.21
C VAL A 57 5.22 8.36 -13.53
N ARG A 58 5.68 7.33 -14.26
CA ARG A 58 6.27 7.50 -15.59
C ARG A 58 5.21 7.80 -16.63
N GLU A 59 4.04 7.17 -16.53
CA GLU A 59 2.93 7.39 -17.46
C GLU A 59 2.31 8.77 -17.28
N GLN A 60 2.08 9.19 -16.04
CA GLN A 60 1.52 10.51 -15.73
C GLN A 60 1.78 10.94 -14.29
N PRO A 61 1.80 12.26 -14.00
CA PRO A 61 1.75 12.76 -12.64
C PRO A 61 0.51 12.26 -11.89
N LEU A 62 0.69 11.86 -10.63
CA LEU A 62 -0.39 11.38 -9.78
C LEU A 62 -0.89 12.47 -8.85
N MET A 63 -2.20 12.65 -8.81
CA MET A 63 -2.87 13.52 -7.85
C MET A 63 -3.27 12.69 -6.63
N VAL A 64 -2.51 12.85 -5.55
CA VAL A 64 -2.67 12.11 -4.30
C VAL A 64 -3.13 13.04 -3.18
N SER A 65 -4.01 12.54 -2.30
CA SER A 65 -4.36 13.22 -1.06
C SER A 65 -3.49 12.75 0.10
N GLU A 66 -3.12 11.47 0.11
CA GLU A 66 -2.26 10.89 1.13
C GLU A 66 -1.31 9.84 0.55
N VAL A 67 -0.09 9.80 1.06
CA VAL A 67 0.94 8.84 0.68
C VAL A 67 1.69 8.38 1.91
N LEU A 68 1.88 7.07 2.03
CA LEU A 68 2.79 6.45 2.97
C LEU A 68 3.73 5.52 2.20
N CYS A 69 5.03 5.72 2.39
CA CYS A 69 6.08 4.84 1.89
C CYS A 69 6.67 4.06 3.06
N VAL A 70 6.76 2.75 2.92
CA VAL A 70 7.35 1.85 3.92
C VAL A 70 8.44 1.02 3.27
N GLU A 71 9.63 1.09 3.84
CA GLU A 71 10.80 0.27 3.49
C GLU A 71 11.00 -0.86 4.50
N GLN A 72 11.74 -1.90 4.13
CA GLN A 72 12.01 -3.07 4.98
C GLN A 72 10.71 -3.66 5.56
N PHE A 73 9.72 -3.85 4.69
CA PHE A 73 8.39 -4.29 5.07
C PHE A 73 8.41 -5.70 5.71
N ASP A 74 7.73 -5.86 6.84
CA ASP A 74 7.54 -7.12 7.56
C ASP A 74 6.08 -7.57 7.42
N THR A 75 5.87 -8.66 6.68
CA THR A 75 4.53 -9.19 6.40
C THR A 75 3.83 -9.77 7.62
N ARG A 76 4.55 -10.08 8.71
CA ARG A 76 3.96 -10.65 9.94
C ARG A 76 3.28 -9.56 10.76
N THR A 77 3.87 -8.38 10.78
CA THR A 77 3.40 -7.23 11.56
C THR A 77 2.74 -6.16 10.72
N TYR A 78 2.85 -6.24 9.39
CA TYR A 78 2.45 -5.19 8.45
C TYR A 78 3.16 -3.86 8.72
N THR A 79 4.39 -3.91 9.24
CA THR A 79 5.18 -2.72 9.58
C THR A 79 6.45 -2.60 8.76
N GLY A 80 7.06 -1.43 8.78
CA GLY A 80 8.40 -1.19 8.25
C GLY A 80 8.87 0.21 8.61
N LEU A 81 9.87 0.72 7.91
CA LEU A 81 10.44 2.04 8.16
C LEU A 81 9.86 3.07 7.20
N ASN A 82 9.41 4.22 7.71
CA ASN A 82 9.05 5.35 6.87
C ASN A 82 10.30 6.13 6.42
N ALA A 83 10.11 7.19 5.62
CA ALA A 83 11.19 8.07 5.15
C ALA A 83 11.97 8.79 6.28
N LEU A 84 11.44 8.82 7.50
CA LEU A 84 12.10 9.39 8.68
C LEU A 84 12.85 8.31 9.49
N GLY A 85 12.88 7.05 9.01
CA GLY A 85 13.47 5.91 9.72
C GLY A 85 12.64 5.42 10.91
N GLN A 86 11.39 5.85 11.04
CA GLN A 86 10.49 5.44 12.12
C GLN A 86 9.74 4.17 11.73
N ARG A 87 9.55 3.26 12.69
CA ARG A 87 8.72 2.07 12.52
C ARG A 87 7.25 2.48 12.46
N VAL A 88 6.57 2.14 11.37
CA VAL A 88 5.15 2.45 11.14
C VAL A 88 4.43 1.24 10.57
N SER A 89 3.11 1.16 10.78
CA SER A 89 2.24 0.17 10.13
C SER A 89 1.74 0.69 8.79
N ILE A 90 1.77 -0.15 7.75
CA ILE A 90 1.15 0.18 6.45
C ILE A 90 -0.39 0.19 6.53
N LEU A 91 -0.98 -0.34 7.61
CA LEU A 91 -2.43 -0.44 7.79
C LEU A 91 -3.00 0.61 8.77
N GLU A 92 -2.18 1.50 9.32
CA GLU A 92 -2.57 2.52 10.31
C GLU A 92 -2.53 3.96 9.79
#